data_AF-A0A1A2SHZ0-F1
#
_entry.id   AF-A0A1A2SHZ0-F1
#
_cell.length_a   1.000
_cell.length_b   1.000
_cell.length_c   1.000
_cell.angle_alpha   90.00
_cell.angle_beta   90.00
_cell.angle_gamma   90.00
#
_symmetry.space_group_name_H-M   'P 1'
#
loop_
_entity.id
_entity.type
_entity.pdbx_description
1 polymer ?
#
loop_
_entity_poly.entity_id
_entity_poly.type
_entity_poly.pdbx_seq_one_letter_code
_entity_poly.pdbx_strand_id
1 'polypeptide(L)' 'MRLSKSLPQEEIMPTYEAQLRQDLRDYALELRQLAYTLPEGVGEHDLLQMSGRMRATADQVDRQGSVDDG' A
#
# COMPACT_ATOMS: atom_id res chain seq x y z
N MET A 1 15.04 -37.16 5.50
CA MET A 1 14.76 -35.90 6.24
C MET A 1 14.88 -34.74 5.28
N ARG A 2 13.76 -34.08 4.94
CA ARG A 2 13.80 -32.83 4.16
C ARG A 2 14.19 -31.71 5.11
N LEU A 3 15.30 -31.03 4.87
CA LEU A 3 15.62 -29.77 5.53
C LEU A 3 14.51 -28.78 5.15
N SER A 4 13.63 -28.45 6.09
CA SER A 4 12.82 -27.24 6.04
C SER A 4 13.79 -26.06 6.17
N LYS A 5 14.30 -25.60 5.02
CA LYS A 5 15.09 -24.38 4.94
C LYS A 5 14.13 -23.24 5.29
N SER A 6 14.17 -22.80 6.55
CA SER A 6 13.52 -21.56 6.99
C SER A 6 14.11 -20.45 6.12
N LEU A 7 13.27 -19.84 5.28
CA LEU A 7 13.64 -18.61 4.57
C LEU A 7 14.10 -17.59 5.61
N PRO A 8 15.23 -16.89 5.40
CA PRO A 8 15.72 -15.92 6.36
C PRO A 8 14.65 -14.85 6.54
N GLN A 9 14.23 -14.62 7.77
CA GLN A 9 13.18 -13.67 8.12
C GLN A 9 13.49 -12.25 7.58
N GLU A 10 14.78 -11.94 7.38
CA GLU A 10 15.29 -10.73 6.73
C GLU A 10 14.88 -10.56 5.26
N GLU A 11 14.58 -11.63 4.52
CA GLU A 11 14.14 -11.55 3.11
C GLU A 11 12.60 -11.54 3.00
N ILE A 12 11.91 -12.08 4.01
CA ILE A 12 10.44 -12.14 4.07
C ILE A 12 9.85 -10.78 4.41
N MET A 13 10.43 -10.06 5.38
CA MET A 13 9.96 -8.72 5.79
C MET A 13 9.92 -7.69 4.64
N PRO A 14 11.00 -7.47 3.86
CA PRO A 14 10.97 -6.50 2.76
C PRO A 14 10.00 -6.89 1.65
N THR A 15 9.82 -8.19 1.41
CA THR A 15 8.83 -8.70 0.45
C THR A 15 7.40 -8.45 0.92
N TYR A 16 7.13 -8.66 2.22
CA TYR A 16 5.82 -8.40 2.82
C TYR A 16 5.49 -6.90 2.85
N GLU A 17 6.46 -6.05 3.19
CA GLU A 17 6.29 -4.59 3.16
C GLU A 17 6.08 -4.06 1.73
N ALA A 18 6.77 -4.61 0.73
CA ALA A 18 6.53 -4.29 -0.67
C ALA A 18 5.11 -4.69 -1.11
N GLN A 19 4.66 -5.90 -0.73
CA GLN A 19 3.31 -6.36 -1.03
C GLN A 19 2.25 -5.48 -0.35
N LEU A 20 2.41 -5.16 0.94
CA LEU A 20 1.49 -4.29 1.66
C LEU A 20 1.37 -2.91 1.01
N ARG A 21 2.48 -2.35 0.51
CA ARG A 21 2.47 -1.07 -0.22
C ARG A 21 1.74 -1.18 -1.55
N GLN A 22 1.89 -2.30 -2.25
CA GLN A 22 1.14 -2.55 -3.48
C GLN A 22 -0.36 -2.66 -3.19
N ASP A 23 -0.75 -3.43 -2.17
CA ASP A 23 -2.15 -3.58 -1.76
C ASP A 23 -2.77 -2.22 -1.39
N LEU A 24 -2.04 -1.37 -0.66
CA LEU A 24 -2.50 -0.01 -0.34
C LEU A 24 -2.73 0.86 -1.57
N ARG A 25 -1.89 0.73 -2.62
CA ARG A 25 -2.05 1.45 -3.88
C ARG A 25 -3.27 0.94 -4.65
N ASP A 26 -3.46 -0.36 -4.67
CA ASP A 26 -4.59 -1.00 -5.37
C ASP A 26 -5.91 -0.62 -4.71
N TYR A 27 -6.00 -0.70 -3.38
CA TYR A 27 -7.18 -0.26 -2.64
C TYR A 27 -7.43 1.25 -2.75
N ALA A 28 -6.38 2.08 -2.79
CA ALA A 28 -6.55 3.51 -3.04
C ALA A 28 -7.19 3.76 -4.42
N LEU A 29 -6.81 3.00 -5.44
CA LEU A 29 -7.38 3.10 -6.77
C LEU A 29 -8.85 2.63 -6.79
N GLU A 30 -9.15 1.48 -6.19
CA GLU A 30 -10.51 0.95 -6.09
C GLU A 30 -11.45 1.91 -5.36
N LEU A 31 -11.02 2.48 -4.22
CA LEU A 31 -11.80 3.47 -3.48
C LEU A 31 -12.09 4.72 -4.29
N ARG A 32 -11.13 5.18 -5.09
CA ARG A 32 -11.33 6.33 -5.98
C ARG A 32 -12.33 6.03 -7.08
N GLN A 33 -12.26 4.84 -7.68
CA GLN A 33 -13.22 4.41 -8.68
C GLN A 33 -14.62 4.32 -8.07
N LEU A 34 -14.75 3.72 -6.89
CA LEU A 34 -16.00 3.62 -6.16
C LEU A 34 -16.58 5.01 -5.85
N ALA A 35 -15.76 5.96 -5.42
CA ALA A 35 -16.19 7.34 -5.14
C ALA A 35 -16.91 7.98 -6.33
N TYR A 36 -16.39 7.78 -7.55
CA TYR A 36 -17.01 8.29 -8.78
C TYR A 36 -18.28 7.54 -9.22
N THR A 37 -18.64 6.44 -8.58
CA THR A 37 -19.90 5.73 -8.84
C THR A 37 -21.03 6.13 -7.89
N LEU A 38 -20.73 6.95 -6.88
CA LEU A 38 -21.72 7.32 -5.87
C LEU A 38 -22.79 8.26 -6.44
N PRO A 39 -24.09 7.96 -6.22
CA PRO A 39 -25.16 8.84 -6.65
C PRO A 39 -25.09 10.15 -5.87
N GLU A 40 -25.24 11.27 -6.58
CA GLU A 40 -25.25 12.63 -6.02
C GLU A 40 -23.97 13.03 -5.26
N GLY A 41 -22.88 12.26 -5.38
CA GLY A 41 -21.60 12.54 -4.72
C GLY A 41 -21.60 12.38 -3.19
N VAL A 42 -22.66 11.79 -2.61
CA VAL A 42 -22.77 11.62 -1.15
C VAL A 42 -21.70 10.66 -0.65
N GLY A 43 -20.74 11.17 0.13
CA GLY A 43 -19.60 10.39 0.63
C GLY A 43 -18.42 10.27 -0.35
N GLU A 44 -18.52 10.86 -1.55
CA GLU A 44 -17.42 10.87 -2.53
C GLU A 44 -16.16 11.50 -1.93
N HIS A 45 -16.32 12.66 -1.28
CA HIS A 45 -15.19 13.38 -0.70
C HIS A 45 -14.44 12.56 0.35
N ASP A 46 -15.16 11.87 1.23
CA ASP A 46 -14.55 11.05 2.29
C ASP A 46 -13.80 9.85 1.70
N LEU A 47 -14.35 9.21 0.66
CA LEU A 47 -13.68 8.12 -0.06
C LEU A 47 -12.44 8.60 -0.82
N LEU A 48 -12.50 9.77 -1.46
CA LEU A 48 -11.35 10.38 -2.13
C LEU A 48 -10.26 10.76 -1.12
N GLN A 49 -10.63 11.29 0.04
CA GLN A 49 -9.69 11.58 1.13
C GLN A 49 -9.02 10.31 1.64
N MET A 50 -9.80 9.24 1.84
CA MET A 50 -9.29 7.94 2.28
C MET A 50 -8.32 7.33 1.24
N SER A 51 -8.71 7.35 -0.04
CA SER A 51 -7.83 6.95 -1.16
C SER A 51 -6.51 7.73 -1.15
N GLY A 52 -6.57 9.05 -0.99
CA GLY A 52 -5.38 9.91 -0.93
C GLY A 52 -4.44 9.54 0.24
N ARG A 53 -5.00 9.26 1.42
CA ARG A 53 -4.23 8.83 2.60
C ARG A 53 -3.55 7.48 2.38
N MET A 54 -4.25 6.49 1.80
CA MET A 54 -3.67 5.17 1.54
C MET A 54 -2.49 5.25 0.57
N ARG A 55 -2.62 6.06 -0.49
CA ARG A 55 -1.52 6.29 -1.43
C ARG A 55 -0.34 7.03 -0.79
N ALA A 56 -0.61 8.05 0.01
CA ALA A 56 0.43 8.76 0.74
C ALA A 56 1.20 7.83 1.70
N THR A 57 0.51 6.94 2.41
CA THR A 57 1.13 5.92 3.28
C THR A 57 1.99 4.95 2.47
N ALA A 58 1.50 4.46 1.33
CA ALA A 58 2.26 3.55 0.47
C ALA A 58 3.55 4.20 -0.07
N ASP A 59 3.50 5.49 -0.39
CA ASP A 59 4.62 6.22 -1.02
C ASP A 59 5.61 6.83 0.00
N GLN A 60 5.23 6.99 1.28
CA GLN A 60 6.08 7.60 2.30
C GLN A 60 7.29 6.73 2.68
N VAL A 61 7.13 5.39 2.67
CA VAL A 61 8.19 4.44 3.03
C VAL A 61 9.25 4.31 1.91
N ASP A 62 8.86 4.46 0.64
CA ASP A 62 9.82 4.49 -0.48
C ASP A 62 10.81 5.68 -0.39
N ARG A 63 10.40 6.78 0.25
CA ARG A 63 11.27 7.95 0.46
C ARG A 63 12.20 7.82 1.67
N GLN A 64 11.89 6.96 2.63
CA GLN A 64 12.79 6.72 3.77
C GLN A 64 13.87 5.69 3.43
N GLY A 65 13.58 4.71 2.56
CA GLY A 65 14.57 3.74 2.08
C GLY A 65 15.59 4.27 1.07
N SER A 66 15.44 5.50 0.57
CA SER A 66 16.35 6.13 -0.39
C SER A 66 17.32 7.15 0.25
N VAL A 67 17.25 7.37 1.57
CA VAL A 67 18.08 8.35 2.30
C VAL A 67 19.25 7.69 3.05
N ASP A 68 19.35 6.36 3.06
CA ASP A 68 20.41 5.61 3.78
C ASP A 68 21.57 5.10 2.87
N ASP A 69 21.55 5.41 1.57
CA ASP A 69 22.58 5.00 0.60
C ASP A 69 23.46 6.19 0.13
N GLY A 70 24.02 6.95 1.08
CA GLY A 70 24.86 8.13 0.80
C GLY A 70 26.01 8.33 1.78
#